data_AF-A0A946GXV7-F1
#
_entry.id   AF-A0A946GXV7-F1
#
_cell.length_a   1.000
_cell.length_b   1.000
_cell.length_c   1.000
_cell.angle_alpha   90.00
_cell.angle_beta   90.00
_cell.angle_gamma   90.00
#
_symmetry.space_group_name_H-M   'P 1'
#
loop_
_entity.id
_entity.type
_entity.pdbx_description
1 polymer ?
#
loop_
_entity_poly.entity_id
_entity_poly.type
_entity_poly.pdbx_seq_one_letter_code
_entity_poly.pdbx_strand_id
1 'polypeptide(L)'
;MGDDFLVLDDREGGYSRIQVKTSSTKPLKTEWGFQAQFFIPTRQLVTPHRPGLFYVLAARLDDGGEWNSETVGGTETRPVWRNRVSCDGDTGVPIPGRQWEFVVIARKSLLAKHRRNGFGILMSERVMVGLTFRRETVTGHGLDLQGFRNNFGRYWPQRDGRRGGRGTQPVS
;
A
#
# COMPACT_ATOMS: atom_id res chain seq x y z
N MET A 1 5.18 10.69 -11.94
CA MET A 1 6.23 9.73 -12.35
C MET A 1 6.15 8.54 -11.42
N GLY A 2 6.45 7.33 -11.88
CA GLY A 2 6.48 6.15 -11.02
C GLY A 2 7.84 5.50 -11.17
N ASP A 3 8.50 5.26 -10.05
CA ASP A 3 9.83 4.68 -10.03
C ASP A 3 9.70 3.16 -9.94
N ASP A 4 10.54 2.49 -10.74
CA ASP A 4 10.63 1.04 -10.76
C ASP A 4 11.89 0.62 -10.02
N PHE A 5 11.73 -0.21 -9.01
CA PHE A 5 12.81 -0.79 -8.23
C PHE A 5 12.90 -2.29 -8.52
N LEU A 6 14.12 -2.76 -8.68
CA LEU A 6 14.42 -4.18 -8.58
C LEU A 6 14.91 -4.43 -7.17
N VAL A 7 14.27 -5.37 -6.50
CA VAL A 7 14.72 -5.78 -5.17
C VAL A 7 15.27 -7.18 -5.24
N LEU A 8 16.53 -7.29 -4.82
CA LEU A 8 17.28 -8.53 -4.74
C LEU A 8 17.13 -9.10 -3.33
N ASP A 9 16.87 -10.40 -3.25
CA ASP A 9 17.01 -11.17 -2.02
C ASP A 9 18.42 -11.75 -1.99
N ASP A 10 19.33 -11.12 -1.25
CA ASP A 10 20.73 -11.52 -1.17
C ASP A 10 20.92 -12.94 -0.64
N ARG A 11 19.95 -13.48 0.12
CA ARG A 11 20.08 -14.82 0.70
C ARG A 11 19.73 -15.92 -0.30
N GLU A 12 18.75 -15.67 -1.15
CA GLU A 12 18.22 -16.68 -2.07
C GLU A 12 18.59 -16.42 -3.54
N GLY A 13 19.20 -15.27 -3.85
CA GLY A 13 19.49 -14.84 -5.23
C GLY A 13 18.23 -14.55 -6.04
N GLY A 14 17.06 -14.52 -5.39
CA GLY A 14 15.79 -14.15 -6.00
C GLY A 14 15.70 -12.65 -6.22
N TYR A 15 14.82 -12.22 -7.12
CA TYR A 15 14.52 -10.81 -7.26
C TYR A 15 13.06 -10.58 -7.60
N SER A 16 12.52 -9.46 -7.15
CA SER A 16 11.15 -9.02 -7.42
C SER A 16 11.15 -7.62 -8.00
N ARG A 17 10.20 -7.35 -8.89
CA ARG A 17 10.00 -6.01 -9.44
C ARG A 17 8.96 -5.28 -8.60
N ILE A 18 9.31 -4.11 -8.10
CA ILE A 18 8.42 -3.23 -7.36
C ILE A 18 8.22 -1.96 -8.18
N GLN A 19 6.97 -1.55 -8.34
CA GLN A 19 6.64 -0.26 -8.92
C GLN A 19 5.90 0.59 -7.90
N VAL A 20 6.48 1.73 -7.58
CA VAL A 20 5.89 2.67 -6.63
C VAL A 20 5.02 3.67 -7.38
N LYS A 21 3.78 3.84 -6.92
CA LYS A 21 2.88 4.92 -7.36
C LYS A 21 2.58 5.79 -6.16
N THR A 22 2.96 7.05 -6.25
CA THR A 22 2.71 8.04 -5.20
C THR A 22 1.48 8.88 -5.54
N SER A 23 0.77 9.34 -4.51
CA SER A 23 -0.36 10.26 -4.67
C SER A 23 -0.50 11.13 -3.43
N SER A 24 -0.81 12.40 -3.61
CA SER A 24 -1.21 13.30 -2.53
C SER A 24 -2.60 12.92 -2.04
N THR A 25 -2.79 12.98 -0.73
CA THR A 25 -4.07 12.64 -0.12
C THR A 25 -5.03 13.82 -0.09
N LYS A 26 -6.33 13.54 -0.13
CA LYS A 26 -7.38 14.51 0.19
C LYS A 26 -8.10 14.06 1.46
N PRO A 27 -8.32 14.95 2.45
CA PRO A 27 -9.13 14.59 3.61
C PRO A 27 -10.56 14.27 3.19
N LEU A 28 -11.17 13.31 3.87
CA LEU A 28 -12.59 13.02 3.70
C LEU A 28 -13.43 14.13 4.37
N LYS A 29 -14.56 14.51 3.75
CA LYS A 29 -15.44 15.57 4.29
C LYS A 29 -16.32 15.10 5.45
N THR A 30 -16.74 13.85 5.42
CA THR A 30 -17.81 13.33 6.29
C THR A 30 -17.29 12.50 7.45
N GLU A 31 -16.07 11.98 7.37
CA GLU A 31 -15.55 10.98 8.29
C GLU A 31 -14.03 11.08 8.41
N TRP A 32 -13.47 10.48 9.47
CA TRP A 32 -12.03 10.48 9.70
C TRP A 32 -11.29 9.61 8.68
N GLY A 33 -10.31 10.21 8.02
CA GLY A 33 -9.44 9.52 7.09
C GLY A 33 -9.09 10.39 5.90
N PHE A 34 -8.48 9.76 4.92
CA PHE A 34 -8.03 10.41 3.71
C PHE A 34 -8.15 9.50 2.50
N GLN A 35 -8.26 10.10 1.33
CA GLN A 35 -8.37 9.41 0.07
C GLN A 35 -7.15 9.71 -0.81
N ALA A 36 -6.66 8.69 -1.49
CA ALA A 36 -5.61 8.81 -2.49
C ALA A 36 -6.06 8.15 -3.80
N GLN A 37 -5.61 8.70 -4.93
CA GLN A 37 -5.93 8.18 -6.26
C GLN A 37 -4.66 7.84 -7.01
N PHE A 38 -4.59 6.62 -7.53
CA PHE A 38 -3.42 6.09 -8.23
C PHE A 38 -3.80 5.74 -9.66
N PHE A 39 -2.98 6.15 -10.62
CA PHE A 39 -3.19 5.83 -12.02
C PHE A 39 -2.21 4.75 -12.47
N ILE A 40 -2.75 3.61 -12.89
CA ILE A 40 -1.97 2.45 -13.30
C ILE A 40 -2.25 2.17 -14.78
N PRO A 41 -1.24 2.19 -15.66
CA PRO A 41 -1.42 1.84 -17.06
C PRO A 41 -2.04 0.45 -17.22
N THR A 42 -3.13 0.35 -17.99
CA THR A 42 -3.83 -0.91 -18.24
C THR A 42 -2.88 -1.93 -18.88
N ARG A 43 -1.99 -1.48 -19.77
CA ARG A 43 -0.94 -2.33 -20.37
C ARG A 43 -0.06 -3.02 -19.31
N GLN A 44 0.36 -2.31 -18.26
CA GLN A 44 1.14 -2.91 -17.16
C GLN A 44 0.28 -3.89 -16.33
N LEU A 45 -1.00 -3.57 -16.13
CA LEU A 45 -1.92 -4.47 -15.45
C LEU A 45 -2.22 -5.74 -16.24
N VAL A 46 -2.15 -5.77 -17.57
CA VAL A 46 -2.47 -6.95 -18.40
C VAL A 46 -1.24 -7.74 -18.86
N THR A 47 -0.08 -7.11 -18.96
CA THR A 47 1.17 -7.79 -19.33
C THR A 47 1.70 -8.65 -18.18
N PRO A 48 1.92 -9.96 -18.41
CA PRO A 48 2.64 -10.81 -17.46
C PRO A 48 4.09 -10.36 -17.33
N HIS A 49 4.63 -10.38 -16.11
CA HIS A 49 6.03 -10.05 -15.83
C HIS A 49 6.74 -11.22 -15.17
N ARG A 50 8.02 -11.41 -15.52
CA ARG A 50 8.97 -12.30 -14.84
C ARG A 50 10.22 -11.49 -14.51
N PRO A 51 10.58 -11.29 -13.22
CA PRO A 51 9.88 -11.77 -12.03
C PRO A 51 8.51 -11.09 -11.84
N GLY A 52 7.75 -11.55 -10.84
CA GLY A 52 6.46 -10.95 -10.49
C GLY A 52 6.57 -9.45 -10.20
N LEU A 53 5.57 -8.69 -10.67
CA LEU A 53 5.46 -7.25 -10.40
C LEU A 53 4.54 -6.99 -9.20
N PHE A 54 5.02 -6.17 -8.27
CA PHE A 54 4.26 -5.65 -7.13
C PHE A 54 4.08 -4.14 -7.27
N TYR A 55 2.90 -3.67 -6.87
CA TYR A 55 2.63 -2.24 -6.75
C TYR A 55 2.70 -1.83 -5.29
N VAL A 56 3.39 -0.72 -5.03
CA VAL A 56 3.34 0.00 -3.76
C VAL A 56 2.58 1.30 -4.02
N LEU A 57 1.33 1.36 -3.56
CA LEU A 57 0.46 2.52 -3.70
C LEU A 57 0.65 3.40 -2.46
N ALA A 58 1.54 4.38 -2.56
CA ALA A 58 1.99 5.21 -1.45
C ALA A 58 1.24 6.54 -1.39
N ALA A 59 0.42 6.72 -0.37
CA ALA A 59 -0.33 7.93 -0.09
C ALA A 59 0.52 8.89 0.75
N ARG A 60 0.76 10.10 0.23
CA ARG A 60 1.52 11.14 0.93
C ARG A 60 0.58 12.02 1.73
N LEU A 61 0.80 12.07 3.05
CA LEU A 61 0.13 13.01 3.93
C LEU A 61 0.89 14.34 3.84
N ASP A 62 0.30 15.30 3.13
CA ASP A 62 0.96 16.58 2.82
C ASP A 62 1.16 17.47 4.07
N ASP A 63 0.43 17.20 5.17
CA ASP A 63 0.30 18.16 6.27
C ASP A 63 0.80 17.65 7.64
N GLY A 64 1.75 16.70 7.66
CA GLY A 64 2.48 16.34 8.89
C GLY A 64 1.60 15.72 9.97
N GLY A 65 0.68 14.87 9.55
CA GLY A 65 -0.50 14.64 10.35
C GLY A 65 -0.49 13.56 11.42
N GLU A 66 -0.80 13.91 12.67
CA GLU A 66 -1.03 13.00 13.79
C GLU A 66 -2.50 12.74 14.20
N TRP A 67 -2.87 11.45 14.26
CA TRP A 67 -4.10 10.99 14.90
C TRP A 67 -4.09 11.30 16.40
N ASN A 68 -4.88 12.27 16.83
CA ASN A 68 -5.06 12.61 18.24
C ASN A 68 -6.30 11.94 18.81
N SER A 69 -6.41 11.87 20.14
CA SER A 69 -7.68 11.58 20.81
C SER A 69 -8.20 12.86 21.44
N GLU A 70 -9.45 13.22 21.13
CA GLU A 70 -10.11 14.40 21.67
C GLU A 70 -11.33 13.96 22.47
N THR A 71 -11.42 14.43 23.71
CA THR A 71 -12.55 14.12 24.58
C THR A 71 -13.70 15.07 24.27
N VAL A 72 -14.79 14.54 23.72
CA VAL A 72 -16.02 15.29 23.47
C VAL A 72 -16.96 15.09 24.65
N GLY A 73 -17.38 16.20 25.28
CA GLY A 73 -18.35 16.14 26.39
C GLY A 73 -17.85 15.46 27.67
N GLY A 74 -16.53 15.39 27.88
CA GLY A 74 -15.93 14.90 29.14
C GLY A 74 -16.00 13.38 29.39
N THR A 75 -16.61 12.60 28.48
CA THR A 75 -16.80 11.15 28.67
C THR A 75 -16.46 10.31 27.44
N GLU A 76 -16.47 10.87 26.23
CA GLU A 76 -16.20 10.14 25.00
C GLU A 76 -14.89 10.60 24.35
N THR A 77 -13.87 9.75 24.29
CA THR A 77 -12.66 10.01 23.52
C THR A 77 -12.86 9.61 22.08
N ARG A 78 -12.76 10.57 21.16
CA ARG A 78 -12.85 10.34 19.72
C ARG A 78 -11.49 10.53 19.06
N PRO A 79 -11.09 9.67 18.11
CA PRO A 79 -9.91 9.92 17.32
C PRO A 79 -10.17 11.12 16.40
N VAL A 80 -9.36 12.16 16.51
CA VAL A 80 -9.43 13.37 15.69
C VAL A 80 -8.17 13.49 14.87
N TRP A 81 -8.34 13.57 13.55
CA TRP A 81 -7.25 13.90 12.66
C TRP A 81 -7.06 15.44 12.66
N ARG A 82 -5.97 15.96 13.23
CA ARG A 82 -5.67 17.40 13.30
C ARG A 82 -4.35 17.71 12.64
N ASN A 83 -4.32 18.59 11.63
CA ASN A 83 -3.08 19.21 11.13
C ASN A 83 -2.33 19.91 12.27
N ARG A 84 -1.58 19.14 13.03
CA ARG A 84 -0.64 19.58 14.04
C ARG A 84 0.70 19.22 13.46
N VAL A 85 1.44 20.25 13.12
CA VAL A 85 2.88 20.12 12.95
C VAL A 85 3.37 19.50 14.25
N SER A 86 3.69 18.20 14.26
CA SER A 86 4.28 17.61 15.46
C SER A 86 5.63 18.28 15.63
N CYS A 87 5.85 18.92 16.77
CA CYS A 87 7.13 19.52 17.10
C CYS A 87 7.88 18.53 17.97
N ASP A 88 9.19 18.43 17.80
CA ASP A 88 10.05 17.69 18.72
C ASP A 88 9.96 18.36 20.10
N GLY A 89 9.64 17.57 21.12
CA GLY A 89 9.38 18.05 22.48
C GLY A 89 10.56 18.78 23.11
N ASP A 90 11.79 18.50 22.68
CA ASP A 90 13.00 19.13 23.23
C ASP A 90 13.44 20.38 22.46
N THR A 91 13.08 20.50 21.17
CA THR A 91 13.60 21.59 20.32
C THR A 91 12.52 22.56 19.82
N GLY A 92 11.23 22.20 19.94
CA GLY A 92 10.13 22.98 19.37
C GLY A 92 10.14 23.03 17.83
N VAL A 93 11.07 22.31 17.19
CA VAL A 93 11.19 22.24 15.73
C VAL A 93 10.12 21.27 15.21
N PRO A 94 9.35 21.64 14.17
CA PRO A 94 8.53 20.69 13.42
C PRO A 94 9.31 19.41 13.13
N ILE A 95 8.90 18.26 13.67
CA ILE A 95 9.32 16.96 13.16
C ILE A 95 8.69 16.89 11.77
N PRO A 96 9.47 16.97 10.68
CA PRO A 96 8.93 16.87 9.33
C PRO A 96 8.70 15.38 9.04
N GLY A 97 7.72 14.78 9.74
CA GLY A 97 7.27 13.44 9.47
C GLY A 97 6.31 13.46 8.31
N ARG A 98 6.81 13.46 7.07
CA ARG A 98 6.00 13.04 5.91
C ARG A 98 5.57 11.61 6.16
N GLN A 99 4.43 11.42 6.82
CA GLN A 99 3.89 10.10 7.04
C GLN A 99 3.35 9.58 5.70
N TRP A 100 3.86 8.42 5.30
CA TRP A 100 3.38 7.69 4.14
C TRP A 100 2.55 6.52 4.63
N GLU A 101 1.42 6.30 3.98
CA GLU A 101 0.62 5.10 4.15
C GLU A 101 0.60 4.35 2.83
N PHE A 102 0.85 3.05 2.86
CA PHE A 102 1.02 2.29 1.63
C PHE A 102 0.26 0.97 1.62
N VAL A 103 -0.25 0.65 0.44
CA VAL A 103 -0.81 -0.66 0.10
C VAL A 103 0.16 -1.38 -0.82
N VAL A 104 0.61 -2.57 -0.40
CA VAL A 104 1.48 -3.44 -1.20
C VAL A 104 0.61 -4.52 -1.82
N ILE A 105 0.51 -4.55 -3.15
CA ILE A 105 -0.35 -5.52 -3.85
C ILE A 105 0.33 -6.07 -5.10
N ALA A 106 0.32 -7.41 -5.24
CA ALA A 106 0.80 -8.06 -6.46
C ALA A 106 -0.06 -7.66 -7.67
N ARG A 107 0.58 -7.44 -8.82
CA ARG A 107 -0.10 -7.10 -10.09
C ARG A 107 -1.17 -8.13 -10.46
N LYS A 108 -0.90 -9.43 -10.26
CA LYS A 108 -1.90 -10.52 -10.45
C LYS A 108 -3.14 -10.30 -9.61
N SER A 109 -2.97 -10.00 -8.32
CA SER A 109 -4.07 -9.81 -7.37
C SER A 109 -4.88 -8.56 -7.70
N LEU A 110 -4.19 -7.47 -8.07
CA LEU A 110 -4.83 -6.23 -8.48
C LEU A 110 -5.64 -6.41 -9.77
N LEU A 111 -5.08 -7.08 -10.79
CA LEU A 111 -5.81 -7.42 -12.01
C LEU A 111 -7.02 -8.32 -11.73
N ALA A 112 -6.87 -9.32 -10.86
CA ALA A 112 -7.97 -10.21 -10.50
C ALA A 112 -9.12 -9.46 -9.81
N LYS A 113 -8.81 -8.54 -8.88
CA LYS A 113 -9.80 -7.67 -8.23
C LYS A 113 -10.48 -6.74 -9.25
N HIS A 114 -9.71 -6.15 -10.18
CA HIS A 114 -10.28 -5.32 -11.24
C HIS A 114 -11.28 -6.10 -12.10
N ARG A 115 -10.88 -7.29 -12.58
CA ARG A 115 -11.72 -8.14 -13.45
C ARG A 115 -12.95 -8.72 -12.75
N ARG A 116 -12.83 -9.12 -11.48
CA ARG A 116 -13.91 -9.82 -10.75
C ARG A 116 -14.86 -8.89 -10.01
N ASN A 117 -14.36 -7.76 -9.52
CA ASN A 117 -15.11 -6.89 -8.61
C ASN A 117 -15.23 -5.45 -9.12
N GLY A 118 -14.74 -5.15 -10.33
CA GLY A 118 -14.74 -3.78 -10.85
C GLY A 118 -13.85 -2.84 -10.03
N PHE A 119 -12.79 -3.37 -9.40
CA PHE A 119 -11.89 -2.56 -8.57
C PHE A 119 -11.12 -1.55 -9.44
N GLY A 120 -11.37 -0.26 -9.21
CA GLY A 120 -10.81 0.85 -9.99
C GLY A 120 -11.67 1.23 -11.20
N ILE A 121 -11.53 2.48 -11.65
CA ILE A 121 -12.25 3.02 -12.82
C ILE A 121 -11.34 3.00 -14.04
N LEU A 122 -11.78 2.39 -15.13
CA LEU A 122 -11.07 2.47 -16.41
C LEU A 122 -11.22 3.88 -16.99
N MET A 123 -10.10 4.54 -17.23
CA MET A 123 -9.99 5.87 -17.81
C MET A 123 -9.03 5.80 -19.01
N SER A 124 -9.58 5.73 -20.22
CA SER A 124 -8.79 5.53 -21.45
C SER A 124 -7.88 4.30 -21.32
N GLU A 125 -6.55 4.46 -21.34
CA GLU A 125 -5.56 3.39 -21.19
C GLU A 125 -5.05 3.17 -19.75
N ARG A 126 -5.75 3.69 -18.74
CA ARG A 126 -5.33 3.59 -17.33
C ARG A 126 -6.48 3.13 -16.45
N VAL A 127 -6.15 2.41 -15.37
CA VAL A 127 -7.06 2.14 -14.27
C VAL A 127 -6.75 3.12 -13.15
N MET A 128 -7.72 3.95 -12.79
CA MET A 128 -7.67 4.80 -11.60
C MET A 128 -8.12 3.96 -10.39
N VAL A 129 -7.20 3.72 -9.47
CA VAL A 129 -7.48 3.05 -8.20
C VAL A 129 -7.65 4.10 -7.12
N GLY A 130 -8.87 4.23 -6.59
CA GLY A 130 -9.15 5.05 -5.42
C GLY A 130 -9.00 4.23 -4.15
N LEU A 131 -8.18 4.69 -3.21
CA LEU A 131 -8.02 4.12 -1.88
C LEU A 131 -8.49 5.10 -0.83
N THR A 132 -9.20 4.59 0.17
CA THR A 132 -9.61 5.31 1.36
C THR A 132 -8.92 4.69 2.57
N PHE A 133 -8.13 5.50 3.25
CA PHE A 133 -7.40 5.10 4.44
C PHE A 133 -8.09 5.68 5.67
N ARG A 134 -8.32 4.80 6.64
CA ARG A 134 -8.82 5.14 7.97
C ARG A 134 -7.88 4.52 9.00
N ARG A 135 -8.13 4.80 10.28
CA ARG A 135 -7.31 4.27 11.38
C ARG A 135 -7.17 2.74 11.29
N GLU A 136 -8.28 2.02 11.18
CA GLU A 136 -8.30 0.55 11.30
C GLU A 136 -8.54 -0.17 9.97
N THR A 137 -8.92 0.55 8.92
CA THR A 137 -9.33 -0.04 7.65
C THR A 137 -8.71 0.71 6.48
N VAL A 138 -8.37 -0.03 5.43
CA VAL A 138 -8.08 0.52 4.12
C VAL A 138 -9.04 -0.09 3.14
N THR A 139 -9.81 0.73 2.44
CA THR A 139 -10.79 0.26 1.47
C THR A 139 -10.55 0.89 0.11
N GLY A 140 -11.10 0.29 -0.94
CA GLY A 140 -11.17 0.90 -2.26
C GLY A 140 -12.28 0.27 -3.07
N HIS A 141 -13.15 1.08 -3.68
CA HIS A 141 -14.31 0.59 -4.44
C HIS A 141 -15.15 -0.46 -3.69
N GLY A 142 -15.37 -0.25 -2.38
CA GLY A 142 -16.13 -1.16 -1.53
C GLY A 142 -15.40 -2.45 -1.10
N LEU A 143 -14.16 -2.68 -1.55
CA LEU A 143 -13.34 -3.81 -1.11
C LEU A 143 -12.49 -3.45 0.09
N ASP A 144 -12.41 -4.36 1.06
CA ASP A 144 -11.42 -4.32 2.13
C ASP A 144 -10.03 -4.70 1.62
N LEU A 145 -9.06 -3.86 1.92
CA LEU A 145 -7.65 -3.96 1.57
C LEU A 145 -6.74 -3.84 2.80
N GLN A 146 -7.29 -3.88 4.02
CA GLN A 146 -6.50 -3.76 5.24
C GLN A 146 -5.37 -4.79 5.32
N GLY A 147 -5.60 -6.02 4.83
CA GLY A 147 -4.56 -7.06 4.77
C GLY A 147 -3.36 -6.74 3.85
N PHE A 148 -3.47 -5.73 3.00
CA PHE A 148 -2.40 -5.23 2.13
C PHE A 148 -1.70 -3.97 2.67
N ARG A 149 -2.26 -3.34 3.72
CA ARG A 149 -1.70 -2.13 4.32
C ARG A 149 -0.38 -2.46 5.01
N ASN A 150 0.66 -1.71 4.66
CA ASN A 150 2.00 -1.79 5.23
C ASN A 150 2.59 -3.22 5.30
N ASN A 151 2.16 -4.12 4.40
CA ASN A 151 2.43 -5.55 4.50
C ASN A 151 3.45 -6.02 3.47
N PHE A 152 4.73 -5.65 3.63
CA PHE A 152 5.79 -6.18 2.78
C PHE A 152 6.02 -7.68 3.01
N GLY A 153 5.94 -8.16 4.25
CA GLY A 153 6.30 -9.54 4.62
C GLY A 153 5.42 -10.65 4.01
N ARG A 154 4.16 -10.35 3.69
CA ARG A 154 3.26 -11.33 3.03
C ARG A 154 3.51 -11.46 1.53
N TYR A 155 4.00 -10.40 0.89
CA TYR A 155 4.12 -10.30 -0.56
C TYR A 155 5.56 -10.33 -1.06
N TRP A 156 6.53 -10.16 -0.15
CA TRP A 156 7.89 -10.60 -0.37
C TRP A 156 7.89 -12.07 -0.82
N PRO A 157 8.80 -12.51 -1.72
CA PRO A 157 8.91 -13.91 -2.08
C PRO A 157 8.99 -14.76 -0.80
N GLN A 158 7.85 -15.33 -0.43
CA GLN A 158 7.79 -16.36 0.59
C GLN A 158 8.34 -17.57 -0.13
N ARG A 159 9.48 -18.09 0.37
CA ARG A 159 10.07 -19.40 0.06
C ARG A 159 9.10 -20.20 -0.81
N ASP A 160 9.34 -20.26 -2.12
CA ASP A 160 8.68 -21.29 -2.90
C ASP A 160 9.13 -22.58 -2.24
N GLY A 161 8.24 -23.19 -1.47
CA GLY A 161 8.47 -24.33 -0.61
C GLY A 161 8.74 -25.60 -1.40
N ARG A 162 9.42 -25.48 -2.55
CA ARG A 162 10.31 -26.51 -3.08
C ARG A 162 11.40 -26.74 -2.03
N ARG A 163 11.00 -27.39 -0.93
CA ARG A 163 11.82 -28.40 -0.27
C ARG A 163 12.33 -29.23 -1.43
N GLY A 164 13.61 -29.06 -1.76
CA GLY A 164 14.30 -30.06 -2.54
C GLY A 164 14.08 -31.37 -1.80
N GLY A 165 13.13 -32.17 -2.28
CA GLY A 165 13.07 -33.56 -1.89
C GLY A 165 14.43 -34.09 -2.27
N ARG A 166 15.26 -34.40 -1.25
CA ARG A 166 16.42 -35.25 -1.44
C ARG A 166 15.86 -36.51 -2.09
N GLY A 167 16.03 -36.62 -3.40
CA GLY A 167 15.89 -37.90 -4.06
C GLY A 167 16.96 -38.80 -3.44
N THR A 168 16.54 -39.65 -2.51
CA THR A 168 17.26 -40.88 -2.21
C THR A 168 17.36 -41.63 -3.53
N GLN A 169 18.54 -41.62 -4.15
CA GLN A 169 18.81 -42.55 -5.23
C GLN A 169 18.76 -43.98 -4.66
N PRO A 170 18.08 -44.93 -5.33
CA PRO A 170 18.16 -46.31 -4.93
C PRO A 170 19.60 -46.79 -5.15
N VAL A 171 20.24 -47.23 -4.07
CA VAL A 171 21.51 -47.96 -4.15
C VAL A 171 21.17 -49.32 -4.75
N SER A 172 21.75 -49.62 -5.91
CA SER A 172 21.69 -50.94 -6.55
C SER A 172 22.74 -51.88 -5.96
#